data_AF-A0AAD7ETN1-F1
#
_entry.id   AF-A0AAD7ETN1-F1
#
_cell.length_a   1.000
_cell.length_b   1.000
_cell.length_c   1.000
_cell.angle_alpha   90.00
_cell.angle_beta   90.00
_cell.angle_gamma   90.00
#
_symmetry.space_group_name_H-M   'P 1'
#
loop_
_entity.id
_entity.type
_entity.pdbx_description
1 polymer ?
#
loop_
_entity_poly.entity_id
_entity_poly.type
_entity_poly.pdbx_seq_one_letter_code
_entity_poly.pdbx_strand_id
1 'polypeptide(L)'
;MFLLKSEGRRDLLSIKDRNSAIELKNLKDFITTEGENRAKWCSLSDNRLRKNIQGNTIVDPKVGDNPIKQTWKPLQKCLPRPLKRMLKTARKFKLTFNALALSINIKEELPIFFHMHMGGNRDMGRRNNSKCAQCLRDCHSVRSTGDVLATVERNYQRHNRRRNCACQPCREDRLRGCTAPYLCLEEAIKMLDCLYEKWDPRAEVNQRVEGLSDELKQDNIEALERDEPIVFDPSVHLENRVDGFRISSESNEPNPAHQIIPIDEEDEPEEETIFIGNLHCIDGDGDMCSAGSIWYNPEDERNTTVVVPREMASPEAGGAAAILHAIQHSPISVELNFRVQSEKLIKSLITDFQKCEDTDWAGIKWITS
;
A
#
# COMPACT_ATOMS: atom_id res chain seq x y z
N MET A 1 -22.48 3.23 -11.04
CA MET A 1 -22.82 4.66 -11.07
C MET A 1 -23.94 4.85 -12.09
N PHE A 2 -25.17 4.90 -11.61
CA PHE A 2 -26.36 5.14 -12.41
C PHE A 2 -26.57 6.66 -12.51
N LEU A 3 -27.01 7.17 -13.67
CA LEU A 3 -27.26 8.60 -13.84
C LEU A 3 -28.58 8.97 -13.13
N LEU A 4 -28.59 10.13 -12.46
CA LEU A 4 -29.71 10.63 -11.65
C LEU A 4 -31.06 10.63 -12.41
N LYS A 5 -32.11 10.23 -11.69
CA LYS A 5 -33.48 9.96 -12.18
C LYS A 5 -34.29 11.18 -12.62
N SER A 6 -33.80 12.42 -12.45
CA SER A 6 -34.61 13.63 -12.58
C SER A 6 -35.09 13.97 -14.00
N GLU A 7 -34.64 13.25 -15.04
CA GLU A 7 -35.02 13.52 -16.45
C GLU A 7 -35.71 12.35 -17.17
N GLY A 8 -36.40 11.44 -16.48
CA GLY A 8 -37.19 10.39 -17.16
C GLY A 8 -36.37 9.46 -18.08
N ARG A 9 -35.05 9.36 -17.86
CA ARG A 9 -34.17 8.49 -18.63
C ARG A 9 -34.23 7.08 -18.05
N ARG A 10 -34.48 6.09 -18.91
CA ARG A 10 -34.32 4.66 -18.57
C ARG A 10 -32.91 4.45 -18.04
N ASP A 11 -32.79 3.60 -17.04
CA ASP A 11 -31.57 3.23 -16.33
C ASP A 11 -30.55 2.52 -17.25
N LEU A 12 -30.03 3.25 -18.22
CA LEU A 12 -29.15 2.74 -19.25
C LEU A 12 -27.71 2.80 -18.72
N LEU A 13 -27.18 1.61 -18.46
CA LEU A 13 -25.80 1.39 -18.08
C LEU A 13 -24.83 2.16 -19.00
N SER A 14 -24.02 3.04 -18.40
CA SER A 14 -22.99 3.78 -19.12
C SER A 14 -21.98 2.81 -19.75
N ILE A 15 -22.00 2.72 -21.09
CA ILE A 15 -21.07 1.89 -21.86
C ILE A 15 -19.61 2.26 -21.56
N LYS A 16 -19.35 3.55 -21.29
CA LYS A 16 -18.01 4.06 -20.94
C LYS A 16 -17.53 3.49 -19.60
N ASP A 17 -18.41 3.43 -18.61
CA ASP A 17 -18.06 2.93 -17.27
C ASP A 17 -17.96 1.42 -17.26
N ARG A 18 -18.84 0.72 -17.99
CA ARG A 18 -18.70 -0.72 -18.25
C ARG A 18 -17.34 -1.06 -18.86
N ASN A 19 -16.94 -0.35 -19.90
CA ASN A 19 -15.63 -0.56 -20.53
C ASN A 19 -14.47 -0.25 -19.58
N SER A 20 -14.61 0.77 -18.72
CA SER A 20 -13.60 1.09 -17.71
C SER A 20 -13.48 -0.03 -16.66
N ALA A 21 -14.60 -0.58 -16.20
CA ALA A 21 -14.64 -1.71 -15.26
C ALA A 21 -14.02 -2.98 -15.86
N ILE A 22 -14.28 -3.29 -17.14
CA ILE A 22 -13.63 -4.40 -17.84
C ILE A 22 -12.10 -4.22 -17.85
N GLU A 23 -11.64 -3.00 -18.12
CA GLU A 23 -10.19 -2.71 -18.11
C GLU A 23 -9.58 -2.77 -16.71
N LEU A 24 -10.32 -2.37 -15.67
CA LEU A 24 -9.87 -2.53 -14.28
C LEU A 24 -9.74 -4.01 -13.90
N LYS A 25 -10.67 -4.87 -14.37
CA LYS A 25 -10.53 -6.32 -14.19
C LYS A 25 -9.28 -6.87 -14.87
N ASN A 26 -9.05 -6.50 -16.13
CA ASN A 26 -7.83 -6.89 -16.84
C ASN A 26 -6.56 -6.37 -16.15
N LEU A 27 -6.63 -5.17 -15.57
CA LEU A 27 -5.55 -4.55 -14.82
C LEU A 27 -5.25 -5.30 -13.52
N LYS A 28 -6.29 -5.74 -12.79
CA LYS A 28 -6.16 -6.64 -11.63
C LYS A 28 -5.44 -7.91 -12.04
N ASP A 29 -5.92 -8.62 -13.06
CA ASP A 29 -5.29 -9.84 -13.59
C ASP A 29 -3.82 -9.62 -14.03
N PHE A 30 -3.51 -8.41 -14.53
CA PHE A 30 -2.17 -8.04 -14.98
C PHE A 30 -1.19 -7.76 -13.83
N ILE A 31 -1.70 -7.22 -12.72
CA ILE A 31 -0.93 -6.89 -11.52
C ILE A 31 -0.80 -8.08 -10.59
N THR A 32 -1.78 -9.00 -10.60
CA THR A 32 -1.71 -10.26 -9.87
C THR A 32 -0.51 -11.06 -10.37
N THR A 33 0.59 -10.92 -9.65
CA THR A 33 1.88 -11.40 -10.08
C THR A 33 2.32 -12.54 -9.20
N GLU A 34 2.45 -13.68 -9.87
CA GLU A 34 3.16 -14.89 -9.45
C GLU A 34 2.22 -16.01 -8.97
N GLY A 35 2.69 -17.24 -9.15
CA GLY A 35 1.92 -18.46 -8.95
C GLY A 35 1.16 -18.94 -10.20
N GLU A 36 0.54 -20.11 -10.04
CA GLU A 36 -0.22 -20.82 -11.09
C GLU A 36 -1.43 -20.02 -11.61
N ASN A 37 -1.86 -19.00 -10.85
CA ASN A 37 -3.03 -18.19 -11.14
C ASN A 37 -2.78 -17.00 -12.09
N ARG A 38 -1.52 -16.71 -12.46
CA ARG A 38 -1.22 -15.58 -13.36
C ARG A 38 -1.69 -15.89 -14.78
N ALA A 39 -2.52 -15.00 -15.33
CA ALA A 39 -3.04 -15.19 -16.67
C ALA A 39 -1.92 -15.21 -17.74
N LYS A 40 -1.94 -16.20 -18.65
CA LYS A 40 -0.89 -16.43 -19.66
C LYS A 40 -0.61 -15.21 -20.56
N TRP A 41 -1.62 -14.37 -20.80
CA TRP A 41 -1.49 -13.18 -21.63
C TRP A 41 -0.65 -12.08 -20.96
N CYS A 42 -0.51 -12.09 -19.63
CA CYS A 42 0.29 -11.12 -18.88
C CYS A 42 1.77 -11.24 -19.26
N SER A 43 2.32 -12.46 -19.31
CA SER A 43 3.73 -12.69 -19.71
C SER A 43 4.03 -12.21 -21.14
N LEU A 44 3.08 -12.38 -22.06
CA LEU A 44 3.20 -11.84 -23.42
C LEU A 44 3.19 -10.30 -23.40
N SER A 45 2.36 -9.72 -22.55
CA SER A 45 2.23 -8.28 -22.38
C SER A 45 3.49 -7.67 -21.78
N ASP A 46 4.07 -8.28 -20.77
CA ASP A 46 5.34 -7.86 -20.16
C ASP A 46 6.46 -7.82 -21.21
N ASN A 47 6.59 -8.89 -22.00
CA ASN A 47 7.55 -8.94 -23.11
C ASN A 47 7.31 -7.84 -24.14
N ARG A 48 6.04 -7.53 -24.45
CA ARG A 48 5.71 -6.45 -25.39
C ARG A 48 6.03 -5.08 -24.80
N LEU A 49 5.76 -4.85 -23.52
CA LEU A 49 6.06 -3.60 -22.83
C LEU A 49 7.57 -3.35 -22.76
N ARG A 50 8.34 -4.38 -22.39
CA ARG A 50 9.82 -4.33 -22.32
C ARG A 50 10.49 -4.08 -23.66
N LYS A 51 9.94 -4.62 -24.77
CA LYS A 51 10.45 -4.31 -26.11
C LYS A 51 10.17 -2.88 -26.58
N ASN A 52 9.26 -2.17 -25.92
CA ASN A 52 8.78 -0.86 -26.34
C ASN A 52 8.99 0.17 -25.22
N ILE A 53 10.18 0.25 -24.62
CA ILE A 53 10.49 1.28 -23.62
C ILE A 53 10.63 2.66 -24.28
N GLN A 54 10.21 3.73 -23.61
CA GLN A 54 10.35 5.11 -24.10
C GLN A 54 11.83 5.55 -24.09
N GLY A 55 12.33 6.03 -25.23
CA GLY A 55 13.76 6.11 -25.55
C GLY A 55 14.67 6.97 -24.67
N ASN A 56 14.16 7.78 -23.74
CA ASN A 56 15.02 8.50 -22.79
C ASN A 56 15.39 7.64 -21.57
N THR A 57 14.70 6.51 -21.37
CA THR A 57 14.98 5.56 -20.29
C THR A 57 15.54 4.29 -20.88
N ILE A 58 16.80 3.98 -20.59
CA ILE A 58 17.38 2.68 -20.93
C ILE A 58 17.04 1.75 -19.78
N VAL A 59 16.15 0.79 -19.99
CA VAL A 59 15.83 -0.26 -19.02
C VAL A 59 16.41 -1.55 -19.58
N ASP A 60 17.29 -2.19 -18.82
CA ASP A 60 17.84 -3.49 -19.19
C ASP A 60 16.71 -4.55 -19.11
N PRO A 61 16.48 -5.37 -20.15
CA PRO A 61 15.47 -6.42 -20.14
C PRO A 61 15.54 -7.38 -18.95
N LYS A 62 16.72 -7.54 -18.33
CA LYS A 62 16.93 -8.41 -17.16
C LYS A 62 16.31 -7.85 -15.88
N VAL A 63 16.09 -6.54 -15.79
CA VAL A 63 15.54 -5.86 -14.60
C VAL A 63 14.24 -5.13 -14.85
N GLY A 64 13.87 -4.95 -16.12
CA GLY A 64 12.53 -4.49 -16.47
C GLY A 64 11.52 -5.57 -16.10
N ASP A 65 10.62 -5.25 -15.17
CA ASP A 65 9.42 -6.02 -14.87
C ASP A 65 8.22 -5.34 -15.56
N ASN A 66 7.19 -4.95 -14.81
CA ASN A 66 5.98 -4.31 -15.29
C ASN A 66 6.07 -2.79 -15.06
N PRO A 67 5.72 -1.93 -16.04
CA PRO A 67 5.74 -0.47 -15.88
C PRO A 67 4.70 0.08 -14.88
N ILE A 68 3.82 -0.75 -14.35
CA ILE A 68 2.95 -0.41 -13.21
C ILE A 68 3.72 -0.53 -11.90
N LYS A 69 4.70 -1.43 -11.83
CA LYS A 69 5.53 -1.73 -10.67
C LYS A 69 6.85 -0.96 -10.63
N GLN A 70 7.12 -0.16 -11.66
CA GLN A 70 8.38 0.56 -11.85
C GLN A 70 8.11 1.92 -12.50
N THR A 71 9.06 2.83 -12.42
CA THR A 71 8.90 4.23 -12.88
C THR A 71 9.10 4.45 -14.38
N TRP A 72 9.54 3.45 -15.14
CA TRP A 72 9.77 3.58 -16.58
C TRP A 72 8.45 3.49 -17.36
N LYS A 73 8.42 4.12 -18.54
CA LYS A 73 7.21 4.23 -19.36
C LYS A 73 7.38 3.54 -20.71
N PRO A 74 6.39 2.77 -21.18
CA PRO A 74 6.42 2.20 -22.51
C PRO A 74 5.97 3.21 -23.57
N LEU A 75 6.57 3.11 -24.76
CA LEU A 75 6.27 3.86 -25.96
C LEU A 75 4.88 3.51 -26.48
N GLN A 76 3.91 4.35 -26.14
CA GLN A 76 2.48 4.14 -26.42
C GLN A 76 2.17 3.90 -27.90
N LYS A 77 2.92 4.46 -28.85
CA LYS A 77 2.64 4.27 -30.29
C LYS A 77 2.78 2.81 -30.75
N CYS A 78 3.70 2.05 -30.16
CA CYS A 78 4.04 0.68 -30.60
C CYS A 78 3.26 -0.43 -29.87
N LEU A 79 2.44 -0.07 -28.88
CA LEU A 79 1.65 -1.02 -28.11
C LEU A 79 0.38 -1.44 -28.87
N PRO A 80 -0.09 -2.69 -28.72
CA PRO A 80 -1.43 -3.09 -29.12
C PRO A 80 -2.52 -2.27 -28.43
N ARG A 81 -3.67 -2.11 -29.10
CA ARG A 81 -4.81 -1.34 -28.57
C ARG A 81 -5.24 -1.78 -27.15
N PRO A 82 -5.34 -3.08 -26.81
CA PRO A 82 -5.72 -3.50 -25.46
C PRO A 82 -4.78 -2.96 -24.37
N LEU A 83 -3.46 -3.10 -24.56
CA LEU A 83 -2.46 -2.59 -23.60
C LEU A 83 -2.50 -1.07 -23.44
N LYS A 84 -2.73 -0.33 -24.53
CA LYS A 84 -2.91 1.12 -24.44
C LYS A 84 -4.12 1.50 -23.59
N ARG A 85 -5.25 0.76 -23.75
CA ARG A 85 -6.47 1.01 -22.96
C ARG A 85 -6.21 0.72 -21.49
N MET A 86 -5.65 -0.45 -21.18
CA MET A 86 -5.32 -0.86 -19.81
C MET A 86 -4.41 0.17 -19.10
N LEU A 87 -3.29 0.58 -19.73
CA LEU A 87 -2.40 1.60 -19.16
C LEU A 87 -3.02 3.00 -19.10
N LYS A 88 -4.00 3.32 -19.96
CA LYS A 88 -4.77 4.55 -19.87
C LYS A 88 -5.76 4.50 -18.70
N THR A 89 -6.39 3.35 -18.48
CA THR A 89 -7.28 3.09 -17.33
C THR A 89 -6.52 3.19 -16.02
N ALA A 90 -5.36 2.52 -15.89
CA ALA A 90 -4.51 2.62 -14.71
C ALA A 90 -4.19 4.08 -14.34
N ARG A 91 -3.84 4.91 -15.34
CA ARG A 91 -3.60 6.34 -15.13
C ARG A 91 -4.86 7.14 -14.81
N LYS A 92 -5.98 6.84 -15.50
CA LYS A 92 -7.28 7.50 -15.26
C LYS A 92 -7.71 7.36 -13.81
N PHE A 93 -7.51 6.17 -13.24
CA PHE A 93 -7.89 5.85 -11.86
C PHE A 93 -6.74 6.03 -10.87
N LYS A 94 -5.64 6.72 -11.26
CA LYS A 94 -4.47 6.95 -10.40
C LYS A 94 -4.03 5.68 -9.65
N LEU A 95 -3.92 4.55 -10.37
CA LEU A 95 -3.44 3.31 -9.75
C LEU A 95 -2.02 3.54 -9.21
N THR A 96 -1.85 3.31 -7.92
CA THR A 96 -0.55 3.38 -7.23
C THR A 96 -0.37 2.16 -6.34
N PHE A 97 0.87 1.86 -5.99
CA PHE A 97 1.14 0.92 -4.92
C PHE A 97 1.21 1.69 -3.61
N ASN A 98 0.16 1.60 -2.78
CA ASN A 98 0.07 2.27 -1.51
C ASN A 98 -0.41 1.28 -0.44
N ALA A 99 0.56 0.62 0.21
CA ALA A 99 0.32 -0.19 1.39
C ALA A 99 0.44 0.68 2.64
N LEU A 100 -0.36 0.42 3.67
CA LEU A 100 -0.27 1.12 4.96
C LEU A 100 1.05 0.77 5.67
N ALA A 101 1.28 -0.53 5.90
CA ALA A 101 2.55 -1.07 6.33
C ALA A 101 2.98 -2.26 5.45
N LEU A 102 4.29 -2.40 5.26
CA LEU A 102 4.88 -3.48 4.47
C LEU A 102 5.68 -4.41 5.37
N SER A 103 5.46 -5.71 5.23
CA SER A 103 6.36 -6.71 5.78
C SER A 103 7.75 -6.61 5.15
N ILE A 104 8.78 -7.04 5.88
CA ILE A 104 10.18 -7.05 5.41
C ILE A 104 10.30 -7.87 4.12
N ASN A 105 9.64 -9.04 4.06
CA ASN A 105 9.62 -9.90 2.88
C ASN A 105 9.15 -9.15 1.63
N ILE A 106 8.06 -8.38 1.73
CA ILE A 106 7.58 -7.60 0.57
C ILE A 106 8.56 -6.50 0.22
N LYS A 107 9.13 -5.78 1.20
CA LYS A 107 10.16 -4.75 0.93
C LYS A 107 11.34 -5.32 0.17
N GLU A 108 11.80 -6.52 0.54
CA GLU A 108 12.89 -7.24 -0.12
C GLU A 108 12.55 -7.70 -1.53
N GLU A 109 11.31 -8.08 -1.80
CA GLU A 109 10.83 -8.48 -3.13
C GLU A 109 10.65 -7.32 -4.12
N LEU A 110 10.61 -6.07 -3.63
CA LEU A 110 10.42 -4.91 -4.50
C LEU A 110 11.60 -4.74 -5.47
N PRO A 111 11.34 -4.31 -6.72
CA PRO A 111 12.41 -4.08 -7.68
C PRO A 111 13.23 -2.85 -7.29
N ILE A 112 14.53 -3.01 -7.06
CA ILE A 112 15.39 -1.87 -6.71
C ILE A 112 15.63 -0.95 -7.92
N PHE A 113 15.79 -1.52 -9.12
CA PHE A 113 15.97 -0.74 -10.32
C PHE A 113 14.65 -0.13 -10.75
N PHE A 114 14.65 1.18 -11.03
CA PHE A 114 13.44 1.92 -11.38
C PHE A 114 12.32 1.81 -10.33
N HIS A 115 12.66 1.63 -9.05
CA HIS A 115 11.71 1.52 -7.93
C HIS A 115 10.68 2.67 -7.92
N MET A 116 9.43 2.36 -7.53
CA MET A 116 8.27 3.27 -7.62
C MET A 116 8.34 4.46 -6.66
N HIS A 117 8.92 4.26 -5.48
CA HIS A 117 8.85 5.22 -4.38
C HIS A 117 10.26 5.61 -3.93
N MET A 118 10.91 6.39 -4.77
CA MET A 118 12.23 6.95 -4.48
C MET A 118 12.11 8.25 -3.74
N GLY A 119 13.06 8.49 -2.84
CA GLY A 119 13.22 9.60 -1.90
C GLY A 119 13.18 11.04 -2.43
N GLY A 120 12.48 11.35 -3.52
CA GLY A 120 12.63 12.60 -4.27
C GLY A 120 14.02 12.77 -4.90
N ASN A 121 14.93 11.84 -4.65
CA ASN A 121 16.32 11.89 -5.09
C ASN A 121 16.41 11.59 -6.59
N ARG A 122 16.48 12.67 -7.38
CA ARG A 122 16.61 12.64 -8.84
C ARG A 122 17.87 11.88 -9.31
N ASP A 123 18.83 11.63 -8.43
CA ASP A 123 20.06 10.95 -8.80
C ASP A 123 19.87 9.46 -9.07
N MET A 124 18.85 8.79 -8.51
CA MET A 124 18.74 7.34 -8.74
C MET A 124 18.40 6.97 -10.20
N GLY A 125 17.71 7.85 -10.93
CA GLY A 125 17.53 7.69 -12.38
C GLY A 125 18.87 7.61 -13.15
N ARG A 126 19.88 8.36 -12.69
CA ARG A 126 21.26 8.31 -13.22
C ARG A 126 21.99 7.07 -12.76
N ARG A 127 21.74 6.63 -11.53
CA ARG A 127 22.35 5.44 -10.92
C ARG A 127 21.92 4.14 -11.59
N ASN A 128 20.64 4.01 -11.97
CA ASN A 128 20.09 2.81 -12.62
C ASN A 128 20.90 2.34 -13.84
N ASN A 129 21.59 3.27 -14.53
CA ASN A 129 22.41 3.00 -15.70
C ASN A 129 23.90 3.30 -15.51
N SER A 130 24.36 3.47 -14.27
CA SER A 130 25.78 3.59 -13.97
C SER A 130 26.51 2.28 -14.31
N LYS A 131 27.83 2.36 -14.53
CA LYS A 131 28.65 1.17 -14.77
C LYS A 131 28.59 0.18 -13.60
N CYS A 132 28.49 0.68 -12.37
CA CYS A 132 28.38 -0.14 -11.18
C CYS A 132 27.00 -0.81 -11.09
N ALA A 133 25.92 -0.09 -11.40
CA ALA A 133 24.58 -0.67 -11.49
C ALA A 133 24.47 -1.73 -12.60
N GLN A 134 25.12 -1.53 -13.75
CA GLN A 134 25.23 -2.57 -14.78
C GLN A 134 25.97 -3.80 -14.25
N CYS A 135 27.10 -3.62 -13.57
CA CYS A 135 27.84 -4.73 -12.97
C CYS A 135 27.03 -5.46 -11.89
N LEU A 136 26.32 -4.74 -11.02
CA LEU A 136 25.41 -5.32 -10.03
C LEU A 136 24.35 -6.22 -10.70
N ARG A 137 23.82 -5.80 -11.86
CA ARG A 137 22.85 -6.60 -12.62
C ARG A 137 23.49 -7.83 -13.28
N ASP A 138 24.64 -7.66 -13.92
CA ASP A 138 25.21 -8.67 -14.81
C ASP A 138 26.12 -9.67 -14.09
N CYS A 139 26.93 -9.19 -13.14
CA CYS A 139 27.91 -10.00 -12.40
C CYS A 139 27.39 -10.44 -11.03
N HIS A 140 26.60 -9.60 -10.35
CA HIS A 140 26.07 -9.89 -9.02
C HIS A 140 24.63 -10.40 -9.04
N SER A 141 23.98 -10.42 -10.21
CA SER A 141 22.60 -10.88 -10.40
C SER A 141 21.56 -10.13 -9.57
N VAL A 142 21.85 -8.90 -9.13
CA VAL A 142 20.94 -8.09 -8.31
C VAL A 142 19.69 -7.70 -9.12
N ARG A 143 18.50 -7.92 -8.56
CA ARG A 143 17.18 -7.58 -9.15
C ARG A 143 16.27 -6.86 -8.16
N SER A 144 16.25 -7.30 -6.91
CA SER A 144 15.36 -6.79 -5.87
C SER A 144 16.10 -5.95 -4.82
N THR A 145 15.35 -5.31 -3.93
CA THR A 145 15.90 -4.61 -2.76
C THR A 145 16.60 -5.60 -1.81
N GLY A 146 16.03 -6.80 -1.64
CA GLY A 146 16.64 -7.89 -0.86
C GLY A 146 17.98 -8.35 -1.43
N ASP A 147 18.12 -8.44 -2.76
CA ASP A 147 19.42 -8.77 -3.38
C ASP A 147 20.50 -7.71 -3.09
N VAL A 148 20.09 -6.44 -3.02
CA VAL A 148 21.00 -5.34 -2.65
C VAL A 148 21.36 -5.43 -1.17
N LEU A 149 20.38 -5.66 -0.31
CA LEU A 149 20.61 -5.86 1.12
C LEU A 149 21.58 -7.01 1.37
N ALA A 150 21.32 -8.18 0.78
CA ALA A 150 22.19 -9.35 0.82
C ALA A 150 23.59 -9.05 0.26
N THR A 151 23.73 -8.12 -0.69
CA THR A 151 25.04 -7.67 -1.20
C THR A 151 25.80 -6.84 -0.17
N VAL A 152 25.09 -5.98 0.57
CA VAL A 152 25.65 -5.06 1.59
C VAL A 152 26.01 -5.80 2.88
N GLU A 153 25.19 -6.77 3.30
CA GLU A 153 25.33 -7.50 4.56
C GLU A 153 26.37 -8.63 4.54
N ARG A 154 27.04 -8.87 3.40
CA ARG A 154 28.10 -9.89 3.32
C ARG A 154 29.19 -9.59 4.34
N ASN A 155 29.83 -10.63 4.86
CA ASN A 155 30.89 -10.45 5.84
C ASN A 155 32.15 -9.83 5.20
N TYR A 156 32.30 -8.51 5.33
CA TYR A 156 33.41 -7.71 4.83
C TYR A 156 34.57 -7.55 5.83
N GLN A 157 34.86 -8.57 6.63
CA GLN A 157 36.06 -8.58 7.49
C GLN A 157 37.33 -8.25 6.68
N ARG A 158 38.09 -7.25 7.18
CA ARG A 158 39.32 -6.72 6.55
C ARG A 158 39.11 -6.18 5.12
N HIS A 159 37.90 -5.71 4.81
CA HIS A 159 37.63 -5.04 3.53
C HIS A 159 38.44 -3.74 3.40
N ASN A 160 38.88 -3.46 2.17
CA ASN A 160 39.63 -2.27 1.81
C ASN A 160 39.09 -1.72 0.49
N ARG A 161 38.99 -0.38 0.38
CA ARG A 161 38.51 0.34 -0.81
C ARG A 161 39.51 0.29 -1.98
N ARG A 162 39.77 -0.91 -2.50
CA ARG A 162 40.69 -1.18 -3.62
C ARG A 162 40.19 -2.34 -4.48
N ARG A 163 40.54 -2.32 -5.76
CA ARG A 163 40.08 -3.32 -6.76
C ARG A 163 40.46 -4.76 -6.39
N ASN A 164 41.64 -4.95 -5.80
CA ASN A 164 42.21 -6.24 -5.42
C ASN A 164 42.06 -6.56 -3.92
N CYS A 165 41.00 -6.06 -3.25
CA CYS A 165 40.74 -6.39 -1.86
C CYS A 165 40.75 -7.91 -1.62
N ALA A 166 41.46 -8.37 -0.61
CA ALA A 166 41.68 -9.78 -0.32
C ALA A 166 40.52 -10.44 0.46
N CYS A 167 39.51 -9.68 0.88
CA CYS A 167 38.38 -10.26 1.58
C CYS A 167 37.59 -11.21 0.67
N GLN A 168 36.97 -12.21 1.29
CA GLN A 168 36.29 -13.30 0.60
C GLN A 168 35.19 -12.80 -0.37
N PRO A 169 34.27 -11.88 0.02
CA PRO A 169 33.23 -11.39 -0.90
C PRO A 169 33.80 -10.73 -2.15
N CYS A 170 34.85 -9.90 -2.02
CA CYS A 170 35.48 -9.27 -3.18
C CYS A 170 36.20 -10.28 -4.09
N ARG A 171 36.74 -11.37 -3.54
CA ARG A 171 37.36 -12.43 -4.32
C ARG A 171 36.32 -13.17 -5.15
N GLU A 172 35.20 -13.53 -4.53
CA GLU A 172 34.07 -14.18 -5.20
C GLU A 172 33.48 -13.30 -6.31
N ASP A 173 33.28 -12.01 -6.04
CA ASP A 173 32.78 -11.06 -7.03
C ASP A 173 33.71 -10.96 -8.25
N ARG A 174 35.04 -10.95 -8.03
CA ARG A 174 36.01 -10.97 -9.13
C ARG A 174 35.96 -12.26 -9.95
N LEU A 175 35.72 -13.41 -9.31
CA LEU A 175 35.55 -14.69 -10.01
C LEU A 175 34.30 -14.69 -10.91
N ARG A 176 33.27 -13.91 -10.56
CA ARG A 176 32.07 -13.67 -11.40
C ARG A 176 32.28 -12.58 -12.46
N GLY A 177 33.49 -12.04 -12.59
CA GLY A 177 33.84 -11.03 -13.60
C GLY A 177 33.72 -9.57 -13.15
N CYS A 178 33.45 -9.29 -11.86
CA CYS A 178 33.44 -7.92 -11.35
C CYS A 178 34.88 -7.34 -11.30
N THR A 179 35.12 -6.19 -11.93
CA THR A 179 36.45 -5.58 -11.98
C THR A 179 36.80 -4.73 -10.76
N ALA A 180 35.79 -4.23 -10.04
CA ALA A 180 35.95 -3.37 -8.88
C ALA A 180 34.83 -3.59 -7.85
N PRO A 181 34.88 -4.69 -7.07
CA PRO A 181 33.81 -5.05 -6.13
C PRO A 181 33.46 -3.96 -5.11
N TYR A 182 34.45 -3.22 -4.62
CA TYR A 182 34.21 -2.14 -3.64
C TYR A 182 33.32 -1.01 -4.20
N LEU A 183 33.41 -0.71 -5.51
CA LEU A 183 32.53 0.29 -6.14
C LEU A 183 31.10 -0.23 -6.27
N CYS A 184 30.93 -1.53 -6.52
CA CYS A 184 29.61 -2.15 -6.58
C CYS A 184 28.95 -2.18 -5.20
N LEU A 185 29.73 -2.46 -4.13
CA LEU A 185 29.27 -2.35 -2.75
C LEU A 185 28.85 -0.91 -2.40
N GLU A 186 29.68 0.07 -2.72
CA GLU A 186 29.34 1.48 -2.48
C GLU A 186 28.11 1.92 -3.25
N GLU A 187 27.91 1.42 -4.47
CA GLU A 187 26.71 1.71 -5.25
C GLU A 187 25.47 1.03 -4.67
N ALA A 188 25.59 -0.21 -4.19
CA ALA A 188 24.52 -0.95 -3.51
C ALA A 188 24.03 -0.18 -2.26
N ILE A 189 24.96 0.29 -1.41
CA ILE A 189 24.64 1.12 -0.23
C ILE A 189 23.88 2.39 -0.66
N LYS A 190 24.40 3.11 -1.66
CA LYS A 190 23.76 4.34 -2.17
C LYS A 190 22.38 4.08 -2.77
N MET A 191 22.11 2.90 -3.32
CA MET A 191 20.79 2.54 -3.82
C MET A 191 19.80 2.35 -2.68
N LEU A 192 20.18 1.70 -1.58
CA LEU A 192 19.34 1.58 -0.39
C LEU A 192 19.09 2.95 0.26
N ASP A 193 20.13 3.79 0.38
CA ASP A 193 20.03 5.13 0.97
C ASP A 193 19.13 6.10 0.18
N CYS A 194 18.69 5.74 -1.02
CA CYS A 194 17.75 6.53 -1.82
C CYS A 194 16.28 6.10 -1.61
N LEU A 195 16.01 5.02 -0.88
CA LEU A 195 14.66 4.57 -0.54
C LEU A 195 14.12 5.42 0.62
N TYR A 196 12.82 5.71 0.62
CA TYR A 196 12.21 6.21 1.86
C TYR A 196 12.09 5.08 2.87
N GLU A 197 12.06 5.43 4.15
CA GLU A 197 11.97 4.52 5.29
C GLU A 197 10.89 3.44 5.13
N LYS A 198 9.70 3.83 4.64
CA LYS A 198 8.58 2.92 4.36
C LYS A 198 8.95 1.75 3.43
N TRP A 199 9.91 1.96 2.53
CA TRP A 199 10.33 1.02 1.48
C TRP A 199 11.70 0.40 1.74
N ASP A 200 12.44 0.89 2.73
CA ASP A 200 13.76 0.38 3.08
C ASP A 200 13.60 -0.86 3.98
N PRO A 201 14.12 -2.04 3.58
CA PRO A 201 14.07 -3.24 4.42
C PRO A 201 14.95 -3.12 5.68
N ARG A 202 15.90 -2.18 5.71
CA ARG A 202 16.72 -1.89 6.91
C ARG A 202 15.94 -1.14 7.99
N ALA A 203 14.83 -0.50 7.63
CA ALA A 203 14.05 0.31 8.55
C ALA A 203 13.13 -0.55 9.41
N GLU A 204 13.32 -0.47 10.73
CA GLU A 204 12.52 -1.13 11.77
C GLU A 204 11.21 -0.36 12.03
N VAL A 205 10.41 -0.18 10.99
CA VAL A 205 9.13 0.51 11.10
C VAL A 205 8.11 -0.44 11.70
N ASN A 206 7.57 -0.10 12.87
CA ASN A 206 6.49 -0.82 13.54
C ASN A 206 6.78 -2.32 13.77
N GLN A 207 8.05 -2.75 13.88
CA GLN A 207 8.41 -4.16 14.09
C GLN A 207 7.91 -4.74 15.42
N ARG A 208 7.53 -3.88 16.37
CA ARG A 208 7.02 -4.29 17.69
C ARG A 208 5.50 -4.42 17.73
N VAL A 209 4.82 -4.12 16.63
CA VAL A 209 3.36 -4.24 16.54
C VAL A 209 3.06 -5.67 16.11
N GLU A 210 3.19 -6.58 17.05
CA GLU A 210 2.65 -7.92 16.85
C GLU A 210 1.13 -7.79 16.72
N GLY A 211 0.57 -8.43 15.69
CA GLY A 211 -0.87 -8.54 15.59
C GLY A 211 -1.46 -9.28 16.78
N LEU A 212 -2.77 -9.21 16.92
CA LEU A 212 -3.43 -10.02 17.94
C LEU A 212 -3.10 -11.50 17.70
N SER A 213 -2.78 -12.20 18.78
CA SER A 213 -2.63 -13.66 18.75
C SER A 213 -3.93 -14.30 18.27
N ASP A 214 -3.85 -15.51 17.72
CA ASP A 214 -5.05 -16.25 17.30
C ASP A 214 -6.03 -16.46 18.47
N GLU A 215 -5.50 -16.57 19.70
CA GLU A 215 -6.29 -16.61 20.94
C GLU A 215 -7.05 -15.30 21.17
N LEU A 216 -6.38 -14.15 21.11
CA LEU A 216 -7.05 -12.83 21.26
C LEU A 216 -8.02 -12.53 20.14
N LYS A 217 -7.75 -12.99 18.91
CA LYS A 217 -8.71 -12.90 17.80
C LYS A 217 -9.96 -13.72 18.06
N GLN A 218 -9.81 -14.90 18.65
CA GLN A 218 -10.95 -15.73 19.06
C GLN A 218 -11.70 -15.11 20.23
N ASP A 219 -11.00 -14.56 21.22
CA ASP A 219 -11.60 -13.84 22.35
C ASP A 219 -12.41 -12.64 21.86
N ASN A 220 -11.91 -11.89 20.89
CA ASN A 220 -12.62 -10.79 20.26
C ASN A 220 -13.93 -11.23 19.58
N ILE A 221 -13.95 -12.43 18.97
CA ILE A 221 -15.18 -12.99 18.38
C ILE A 221 -16.19 -13.32 19.48
N GLU A 222 -15.75 -13.92 20.58
CA GLU A 222 -16.63 -14.23 21.72
C GLU A 222 -17.14 -12.97 22.43
N ALA A 223 -16.26 -11.97 22.62
CA ALA A 223 -16.59 -10.68 23.22
C ALA A 223 -17.66 -9.96 22.40
N LEU A 224 -17.56 -10.01 21.06
CA LEU A 224 -18.57 -9.45 20.16
C LEU A 224 -19.94 -10.12 20.31
N GLU A 225 -19.99 -11.43 20.58
CA GLU A 225 -21.25 -12.14 20.83
C GLU A 225 -21.86 -11.80 22.20
N ARG A 226 -21.03 -11.39 23.16
CA ARG A 226 -21.41 -11.05 24.54
C ARG A 226 -21.61 -9.55 24.79
N ASP A 227 -21.39 -8.71 23.79
CA ASP A 227 -21.37 -7.23 23.91
C ASP A 227 -20.31 -6.75 24.94
N GLU A 228 -19.17 -7.43 24.96
CA GLU A 228 -18.00 -7.13 25.80
C GLU A 228 -16.97 -6.27 25.03
N PRO A 229 -16.04 -5.59 25.73
CA PRO A 229 -14.97 -4.82 25.08
C PRO A 229 -14.12 -5.68 24.13
N ILE A 230 -13.77 -5.11 22.98
CA ILE A 230 -13.01 -5.79 21.92
C ILE A 230 -11.72 -5.04 21.69
N VAL A 231 -10.60 -5.75 21.62
CA VAL A 231 -9.28 -5.15 21.38
C VAL A 231 -9.10 -4.93 19.88
N PHE A 232 -8.73 -3.72 19.46
CA PHE A 232 -8.41 -3.46 18.07
C PHE A 232 -7.08 -4.14 17.69
N ASP A 233 -7.01 -4.79 16.52
CA ASP A 233 -5.77 -5.33 15.98
C ASP A 233 -5.04 -4.27 15.14
N PRO A 234 -3.93 -3.69 15.62
CA PRO A 234 -3.18 -2.71 14.87
C PRO A 234 -2.33 -3.31 13.74
N SER A 235 -2.29 -4.63 13.56
CA SER A 235 -1.46 -5.29 12.53
C SER A 235 -2.00 -5.15 11.11
N VAL A 236 -1.86 -3.95 10.55
CA VAL A 236 -2.17 -3.66 9.13
C VAL A 236 -0.95 -3.96 8.26
N HIS A 237 -0.45 -5.20 8.32
CA HIS A 237 0.66 -5.63 7.46
C HIS A 237 0.14 -6.23 6.16
N LEU A 238 0.70 -5.76 5.05
CA LEU A 238 0.51 -6.42 3.77
C LEU A 238 1.30 -7.74 3.76
N GLU A 239 0.61 -8.86 3.55
CA GLU A 239 1.23 -10.17 3.33
C GLU A 239 1.47 -10.47 1.85
N ASN A 240 0.58 -9.99 0.98
CA ASN A 240 0.68 -10.18 -0.46
C ASN A 240 0.86 -8.84 -1.18
N ARG A 241 1.92 -8.73 -1.98
CA ARG A 241 2.25 -7.54 -2.75
C ARG A 241 1.08 -7.05 -3.62
N VAL A 242 0.26 -7.93 -4.18
CA VAL A 242 -0.84 -7.51 -5.07
C VAL A 242 -1.86 -6.62 -4.36
N ASP A 243 -2.08 -6.87 -3.07
CA ASP A 243 -3.09 -6.16 -2.27
C ASP A 243 -2.66 -4.72 -1.96
N GLY A 244 -1.36 -4.41 -2.13
CA GLY A 244 -0.82 -3.06 -1.97
C GLY A 244 -1.22 -2.11 -3.10
N PHE A 245 -1.81 -2.59 -4.19
CA PHE A 245 -2.23 -1.73 -5.30
C PHE A 245 -3.61 -1.11 -5.05
N ARG A 246 -3.66 0.23 -5.02
CA ARG A 246 -4.88 1.02 -4.76
C ARG A 246 -5.18 1.96 -5.92
N ILE A 247 -6.47 2.13 -6.22
CA ILE A 247 -6.96 3.17 -7.14
C ILE A 247 -7.42 4.40 -6.36
N SER A 248 -7.35 5.57 -6.99
CA SER A 248 -7.81 6.85 -6.42
C SER A 248 -7.14 7.27 -5.09
N SER A 249 -6.01 6.66 -4.74
CA SER A 249 -5.24 7.06 -3.56
C SER A 249 -4.56 8.40 -3.82
N GLU A 250 -4.85 9.41 -2.99
CA GLU A 250 -4.34 10.78 -3.18
C GLU A 250 -3.05 11.05 -2.42
N SER A 251 -2.77 10.31 -1.34
CA SER A 251 -1.53 10.42 -0.58
C SER A 251 -0.71 9.14 -0.75
N ASN A 252 0.57 9.31 -1.07
CA ASN A 252 1.55 8.25 -0.97
C ASN A 252 2.60 8.77 -0.01
N GLU A 253 2.28 8.69 1.28
CA GLU A 253 3.13 9.25 2.32
C GLU A 253 4.46 8.49 2.32
N PRO A 254 5.58 9.22 2.12
CA PRO A 254 6.89 8.60 1.98
C PRO A 254 7.37 8.01 3.31
N ASN A 255 6.98 8.64 4.41
CA ASN A 255 7.31 8.21 5.74
C ASN A 255 6.14 7.37 6.27
N PRO A 256 6.43 6.21 6.88
CA PRO A 256 5.39 5.43 7.52
C PRO A 256 4.89 6.15 8.77
N ALA A 257 3.65 5.87 9.15
CA ALA A 257 3.18 6.20 10.49
C ALA A 257 3.99 5.37 11.49
N HIS A 258 4.65 6.06 12.43
CA HIS A 258 5.36 5.44 13.54
C HIS A 258 4.40 5.29 14.71
N GLN A 259 4.25 4.09 15.25
CA GLN A 259 3.61 3.94 16.55
C GLN A 259 4.53 4.49 17.63
N ILE A 260 4.01 5.41 18.44
CA ILE A 260 4.70 5.90 19.63
C ILE A 260 4.51 4.84 20.71
N ILE A 261 5.62 4.20 21.09
CA ILE A 261 5.64 3.35 22.28
C ILE A 261 5.71 4.30 23.47
N PRO A 262 4.79 4.23 24.44
CA PRO A 262 4.90 5.00 25.68
C PRO A 262 6.27 4.78 26.30
N ILE A 263 6.98 5.87 26.59
CA ILE A 263 8.40 5.84 26.98
C ILE A 263 8.58 5.42 28.46
N ASP A 264 7.52 5.45 29.26
CA ASP A 264 7.57 5.17 30.69
C ASP A 264 6.53 4.10 31.07
N GLU A 265 6.99 2.97 31.62
CA GLU A 265 6.17 1.87 32.17
C GLU A 265 5.55 2.20 33.55
N GLU A 266 5.81 3.40 34.09
CA GLU A 266 5.47 3.74 35.48
C GLU A 266 4.12 4.47 35.64
N ASP A 267 3.59 5.09 34.58
CA ASP A 267 2.27 5.74 34.60
C ASP A 267 1.27 4.91 33.79
N GLU A 268 0.19 4.43 34.42
CA GLU A 268 -0.93 3.83 33.71
C GLU A 268 -1.46 4.84 32.67
N PRO A 269 -1.60 4.46 31.38
CA PRO A 269 -2.07 5.40 30.37
C PRO A 269 -3.45 5.90 30.76
N GLU A 270 -3.68 7.21 30.61
CA GLU A 270 -5.01 7.76 30.83
C GLU A 270 -5.99 7.10 29.85
N GLU A 271 -7.06 6.50 30.38
CA GLU A 271 -8.12 5.91 29.58
C GLU A 271 -9.23 6.92 29.31
N GLU A 272 -9.68 7.01 28.05
CA GLU A 272 -10.76 7.91 27.65
C GLU A 272 -11.85 7.12 26.90
N THR A 273 -13.09 7.16 27.40
CA THR A 273 -14.24 6.54 26.73
C THR A 273 -14.93 7.55 25.82
N ILE A 274 -15.10 7.21 24.55
CA ILE A 274 -15.72 8.05 23.51
C ILE A 274 -16.95 7.34 22.97
N PHE A 275 -18.09 8.01 23.02
CA PHE A 275 -19.35 7.51 22.49
C PHE A 275 -19.54 8.01 21.06
N ILE A 276 -19.73 7.06 20.15
CA ILE A 276 -19.91 7.31 18.73
C ILE A 276 -21.36 7.06 18.35
N GLY A 277 -22.04 8.14 17.99
CA GLY A 277 -23.35 8.08 17.35
C GLY A 277 -23.21 8.06 15.83
N ASN A 278 -24.18 7.45 15.16
CA ASN A 278 -24.20 7.35 13.72
C ASN A 278 -25.63 7.61 13.21
N LEU A 279 -25.73 8.49 12.22
CA LEU A 279 -26.97 8.87 11.56
C LEU A 279 -26.82 8.66 10.06
N HIS A 280 -27.78 7.95 9.48
CA HIS A 280 -27.93 7.82 8.03
C HIS A 280 -29.40 8.01 7.66
N CYS A 281 -29.67 8.96 6.77
CA CYS A 281 -31.02 9.26 6.31
C CYS A 281 -31.05 9.64 4.83
N ILE A 282 -32.25 9.68 4.28
CA ILE A 282 -32.51 10.24 2.96
C ILE A 282 -33.20 11.59 3.22
N ASP A 283 -32.67 12.66 2.64
CA ASP A 283 -33.25 13.99 2.79
C ASP A 283 -34.52 14.18 1.94
N GLY A 284 -35.14 15.37 2.04
CA GLY A 284 -36.37 15.68 1.31
C GLY A 284 -36.22 15.66 -0.22
N ASP A 285 -34.99 15.78 -0.73
CA ASP A 285 -34.68 15.75 -2.16
C ASP A 285 -34.37 14.33 -2.67
N GLY A 286 -34.35 13.35 -1.76
CA GLY A 286 -34.01 11.96 -2.07
C GLY A 286 -32.51 11.66 -2.03
N ASP A 287 -31.69 12.60 -1.54
CA ASP A 287 -30.24 12.42 -1.42
C ASP A 287 -29.89 11.69 -0.11
N MET A 288 -28.88 10.82 -0.19
CA MET A 288 -28.35 10.14 0.99
C MET A 288 -27.49 11.10 1.81
N CYS A 289 -27.70 11.10 3.12
CA CYS A 289 -26.96 11.90 4.09
C CYS A 289 -26.45 10.99 5.21
N SER A 290 -25.18 11.16 5.59
CA SER A 290 -24.58 10.48 6.73
C SER A 290 -23.85 11.46 7.64
N ALA A 291 -24.00 11.29 8.95
CA ALA A 291 -23.28 12.05 9.96
C ALA A 291 -22.94 11.15 11.15
N GLY A 292 -21.82 11.43 11.81
CA GLY A 292 -21.46 10.79 13.07
C GLY A 292 -21.31 11.83 14.18
N SER A 293 -21.70 11.47 15.39
CA SER A 293 -21.51 12.32 16.58
C SER A 293 -20.43 11.72 17.47
N ILE A 294 -19.64 12.59 18.09
CA ILE A 294 -18.57 12.25 19.02
C ILE A 294 -18.94 12.88 20.35
N TRP A 295 -18.98 12.05 21.40
CA TRP A 295 -19.29 12.51 22.75
C TRP A 295 -18.31 11.90 23.75
N TYR A 296 -17.67 12.75 24.55
CA TYR A 296 -16.71 12.39 25.58
C TYR A 296 -17.38 12.43 26.96
N ASN A 297 -17.75 13.62 27.41
CA ASN A 297 -18.40 13.89 28.70
C ASN A 297 -19.29 15.15 28.59
N PRO A 298 -20.20 15.41 29.56
CA PRO A 298 -20.89 16.69 29.63
C PRO A 298 -19.90 17.85 29.66
N GLU A 299 -20.18 18.90 28.89
CA GLU A 299 -19.35 20.13 28.81
C GLU A 299 -17.96 19.99 28.16
N ASP A 300 -17.60 18.82 27.62
CA ASP A 300 -16.38 18.69 26.82
C ASP A 300 -16.50 19.45 25.49
N GLU A 301 -15.58 20.39 25.24
CA GLU A 301 -15.56 21.22 24.03
C GLU A 301 -15.28 20.43 22.75
N ARG A 302 -14.71 19.21 22.87
CA ARG A 302 -14.45 18.30 21.74
C ARG A 302 -15.72 17.57 21.28
N ASN A 303 -16.81 17.62 22.06
CA ASN A 303 -18.09 17.05 21.64
C ASN A 303 -18.55 17.71 20.34
N THR A 304 -18.70 16.93 19.28
CA THR A 304 -18.95 17.47 17.95
C THR A 304 -19.68 16.48 17.04
N THR A 305 -20.09 16.95 15.87
CA THR A 305 -20.70 16.14 14.81
C THR A 305 -19.90 16.30 13.54
N VAL A 306 -19.59 15.18 12.89
CA VAL A 306 -18.91 15.11 11.60
C VAL A 306 -19.92 14.75 10.53
N VAL A 307 -20.07 15.61 9.53
CA VAL A 307 -20.95 15.38 8.38
C VAL A 307 -20.13 14.83 7.23
N VAL A 308 -20.57 13.71 6.66
CA VAL A 308 -19.92 13.07 5.52
C VAL A 308 -20.44 13.71 4.23
N PRO A 309 -19.57 14.00 3.23
CA PRO A 309 -20.01 14.45 1.92
C PRO A 309 -21.03 13.49 1.29
N ARG A 310 -22.03 14.02 0.60
CA ARG A 310 -23.17 13.24 0.05
C ARG A 310 -22.70 12.10 -0.85
N GLU A 311 -21.64 12.32 -1.62
CA GLU A 311 -21.04 11.33 -2.51
C GLU A 311 -20.40 10.13 -1.79
N MET A 312 -20.14 10.25 -0.49
CA MET A 312 -19.57 9.21 0.38
C MET A 312 -20.58 8.71 1.41
N ALA A 313 -21.82 9.23 1.40
CA ALA A 313 -22.84 8.84 2.35
C ALA A 313 -23.16 7.34 2.23
N SER A 314 -22.97 6.63 3.34
CA SER A 314 -23.35 5.25 3.52
C SER A 314 -23.84 5.03 4.96
N PRO A 315 -24.53 3.93 5.26
CA PRO A 315 -25.04 3.68 6.60
C PRO A 315 -23.97 3.71 7.69
N GLU A 316 -22.71 3.36 7.38
CA GLU A 316 -21.61 3.30 8.34
C GLU A 316 -20.64 4.49 8.24
N ALA A 317 -20.72 5.29 7.17
CA ALA A 317 -19.75 6.36 6.90
C ALA A 317 -19.71 7.42 8.01
N GLY A 318 -20.87 7.74 8.61
CA GLY A 318 -20.96 8.72 9.70
C GLY A 318 -20.14 8.30 10.91
N GLY A 319 -20.40 7.08 11.42
CA GLY A 319 -19.66 6.50 12.54
C GLY A 319 -18.15 6.38 12.26
N ALA A 320 -17.77 5.93 11.07
CA ALA A 320 -16.35 5.83 10.69
C ALA A 320 -15.66 7.21 10.65
N ALA A 321 -16.34 8.23 10.11
CA ALA A 321 -15.81 9.60 10.08
C ALA A 321 -15.68 10.20 11.49
N ALA A 322 -16.62 9.91 12.38
CA ALA A 322 -16.57 10.31 13.79
C ALA A 322 -15.40 9.64 14.54
N ILE A 323 -15.19 8.33 14.36
CA ILE A 323 -14.04 7.62 14.94
C ILE A 323 -12.72 8.24 14.43
N LEU A 324 -12.59 8.43 13.12
CA LEU A 324 -11.38 9.03 12.55
C LEU A 324 -11.12 10.44 13.11
N HIS A 325 -12.16 11.26 13.21
CA HIS A 325 -12.03 12.60 13.76
C HIS A 325 -11.64 12.59 15.24
N ALA A 326 -12.21 11.68 16.03
CA ALA A 326 -11.82 11.49 17.43
C ALA A 326 -10.34 11.10 17.56
N ILE A 327 -9.87 10.11 16.79
CA ILE A 327 -8.46 9.70 16.77
C ILE A 327 -7.54 10.86 16.40
N GLN A 328 -7.93 11.71 15.45
CA GLN A 328 -7.11 12.85 15.01
C GLN A 328 -7.01 13.99 16.01
N HIS A 329 -7.96 14.10 16.95
CA HIS A 329 -8.05 15.21 17.91
C HIS A 329 -7.82 14.77 19.36
N SER A 330 -7.75 13.47 19.64
CA SER A 330 -7.35 12.94 20.94
C SER A 330 -5.81 12.96 21.08
N PRO A 331 -5.29 13.14 22.31
CA PRO A 331 -3.85 13.06 22.56
C PRO A 331 -3.32 11.65 22.25
N ILE A 332 -2.08 11.56 21.73
CA ILE A 332 -1.46 10.27 21.35
C ILE A 332 -1.15 9.39 22.57
N SER A 333 -1.05 9.98 23.76
CA SER A 333 -0.72 9.28 25.01
C SER A 333 -1.92 8.63 25.71
N VAL A 334 -3.12 8.78 25.17
CA VAL A 334 -4.37 8.34 25.82
C VAL A 334 -4.88 7.06 25.15
N GLU A 335 -5.32 6.09 25.96
CA GLU A 335 -5.99 4.90 25.46
C GLU A 335 -7.46 5.21 25.16
N LEU A 336 -7.87 5.00 23.90
CA LEU A 336 -9.20 5.38 23.42
C LEU A 336 -10.15 4.18 23.40
N ASN A 337 -11.18 4.25 24.23
CA ASN A 337 -12.25 3.27 24.32
C ASN A 337 -13.49 3.74 23.56
N PHE A 338 -13.71 3.23 22.34
CA PHE A 338 -14.86 3.62 21.52
C PHE A 338 -16.10 2.79 21.84
N ARG A 339 -17.19 3.46 22.23
CA ARG A 339 -18.54 2.86 22.32
C ARG A 339 -19.34 3.19 21.08
N VAL A 340 -19.51 2.21 20.21
CA VAL A 340 -20.13 2.36 18.89
C VAL A 340 -21.47 1.62 18.86
N GLN A 341 -22.55 2.29 18.46
CA GLN A 341 -23.88 1.66 18.42
C GLN A 341 -24.07 0.65 17.28
N SER A 342 -23.22 0.72 16.24
CA SER A 342 -23.35 -0.10 15.04
C SER A 342 -22.47 -1.35 15.12
N GLU A 343 -23.07 -2.50 15.45
CA GLU A 343 -22.42 -3.81 15.41
C GLU A 343 -21.77 -4.09 14.05
N LYS A 344 -22.41 -3.65 12.96
CA LYS A 344 -21.88 -3.82 11.60
C LYS A 344 -20.60 -3.03 11.38
N LEU A 345 -20.51 -1.79 11.89
CA LEU A 345 -19.27 -1.01 11.83
C LEU A 345 -18.16 -1.68 12.65
N ILE A 346 -18.47 -2.17 13.85
CA ILE A 346 -17.53 -2.93 14.69
C ILE A 346 -17.01 -4.16 13.93
N LYS A 347 -17.91 -4.97 13.37
CA LYS A 347 -17.56 -6.13 12.54
C LYS A 347 -16.65 -5.73 11.38
N SER A 348 -17.01 -4.68 10.62
CA SER A 348 -16.21 -4.23 9.48
C SER A 348 -14.81 -3.72 9.86
N LEU A 349 -14.64 -3.13 11.04
CA LEU A 349 -13.34 -2.62 11.50
C LEU A 349 -12.46 -3.69 12.16
N ILE A 350 -13.07 -4.71 12.77
CA ILE A 350 -12.34 -5.69 13.58
C ILE A 350 -12.29 -7.06 12.91
N THR A 351 -13.44 -7.72 12.71
CA THR A 351 -13.49 -9.13 12.30
C THR A 351 -13.54 -9.33 10.79
N ASP A 352 -14.23 -8.44 10.07
CA ASP A 352 -14.45 -8.50 8.63
C ASP A 352 -13.49 -7.57 7.86
N PHE A 353 -12.50 -6.95 8.52
CA PHE A 353 -11.64 -5.93 7.88
C PHE A 353 -10.99 -6.44 6.58
N GLN A 354 -10.33 -7.60 6.60
CA GLN A 354 -9.70 -8.17 5.41
C GLN A 354 -10.72 -8.47 4.30
N LYS A 355 -11.89 -8.99 4.65
CA LYS A 355 -12.97 -9.27 3.70
C LYS A 355 -13.54 -7.99 3.10
N CYS A 356 -13.67 -6.93 3.90
CA CYS A 356 -14.03 -5.60 3.45
C CYS A 356 -12.99 -5.06 2.47
N GLU A 357 -11.70 -5.17 2.79
CA GLU A 357 -10.59 -4.85 1.88
C GLU A 357 -10.63 -5.64 0.57
N ASP A 358 -10.81 -6.97 0.64
CA ASP A 358 -10.86 -7.87 -0.52
C ASP A 358 -12.03 -7.57 -1.47
N THR A 359 -13.12 -7.04 -0.91
CA THR A 359 -14.30 -6.62 -1.65
C THR A 359 -14.25 -5.17 -2.08
N ASP A 360 -13.10 -4.48 -1.93
CA ASP A 360 -12.94 -3.04 -2.19
C ASP A 360 -13.97 -2.19 -1.42
N TRP A 361 -14.39 -2.69 -0.26
CA TRP A 361 -15.53 -2.19 0.52
C TRP A 361 -16.86 -2.15 -0.27
N ALA A 362 -16.89 -2.75 -1.47
CA ALA A 362 -18.02 -2.87 -2.38
C ALA A 362 -18.78 -4.16 -2.07
N GLY A 363 -19.40 -4.22 -0.90
CA GLY A 363 -20.04 -5.44 -0.40
C GLY A 363 -21.22 -5.25 0.54
N ILE A 364 -21.53 -4.01 0.93
CA ILE A 364 -22.75 -3.72 1.67
C ILE A 364 -23.93 -3.82 0.68
N LYS A 365 -24.44 -5.04 0.53
CA LYS A 365 -25.61 -5.33 -0.28
C LYS A 365 -26.76 -4.47 0.23
N TRP A 366 -27.22 -3.54 -0.61
CA TRP A 366 -28.51 -2.91 -0.41
C TRP A 366 -29.57 -4.00 -0.51
N ILE A 367 -30.24 -4.28 0.62
CA ILE A 367 -31.53 -4.96 0.58
C ILE A 367 -32.49 -3.96 -0.05
N THR A 368 -32.65 -4.02 -1.36
CA THR A 368 -33.78 -3.37 -2.03
C THR A 368 -35.02 -4.18 -1.69
N SER A 369 -35.99 -3.53 -1.04
CA SER A 369 -37.35 -4.05 -0.82
C SER A 369 -38.03 -4.47 -2.11
#